data_AF-A0A1R2CNM6-F1
#
_entry.id   AF-A0A1R2CNM6-F1
#
_cell.length_a   1.000
_cell.length_b   1.000
_cell.length_c   1.000
_cell.angle_alpha   90.00
_cell.angle_beta   90.00
_cell.angle_gamma   90.00
#
_symmetry.space_group_name_H-M   'P 1'
#
loop_
_entity.id
_entity.type
_entity.pdbx_description
1 polymer ?
#
loop_
_entity_poly.entity_id
_entity_poly.type
_entity_poly.pdbx_seq_one_letter_code
_entity_poly.pdbx_strand_id
1 'polypeptide(L)'
;MGSCRSKEEIISPLDKIKTPSQIILKETLSGYVEILLQDYEKILTQKIVPSNPQTMHEFDKIIKFTIQKALQKYKDMTINFSSKEDVQEEIKNYRLYLISKCKLKEGYFRFINNYHSFEFVYELKKNLIQELNDEKLTVTECVSEYKKLAKGSYLLEGLQDLHDAVELPLEKRLKFITNKANTIRQELEDNRNQLLRI
;
A
#
# COMPACT_ATOMS: atom_id res chain seq x y z
N MET A 1 -19.17 -19.09 12.44
CA MET A 1 -18.32 -19.43 13.59
C MET A 1 -16.88 -19.43 13.13
N GLY A 2 -15.99 -18.74 13.85
CA GLY A 2 -14.56 -18.60 13.52
C GLY A 2 -14.01 -17.19 13.69
N SER A 3 -14.16 -16.60 14.89
CA SER A 3 -13.49 -15.35 15.26
C SER A 3 -12.05 -15.66 15.66
N CYS A 4 -11.13 -15.71 14.70
CA CYS A 4 -9.70 -15.73 15.00
C CYS A 4 -9.22 -14.31 15.30
N ARG A 5 -9.56 -13.79 16.48
CA ARG A 5 -8.71 -12.78 17.14
C ARG A 5 -7.56 -13.53 17.79
N SER A 6 -6.61 -14.02 16.99
CA SER A 6 -5.32 -14.43 17.55
C SER A 6 -4.64 -13.17 18.04
N LYS A 7 -4.56 -13.00 19.37
CA LYS A 7 -3.48 -12.19 19.93
C LYS A 7 -2.21 -12.85 19.44
N GLU A 8 -1.57 -12.28 18.42
CA GLU A 8 -0.26 -12.73 17.95
C GLU A 8 0.73 -12.46 19.09
N GLU A 9 0.86 -13.43 19.98
CA GLU A 9 1.83 -13.40 21.07
C GLU A 9 3.22 -13.68 20.49
N ILE A 10 4.17 -12.81 20.81
CA ILE A 10 5.58 -13.03 20.51
C ILE A 10 6.04 -14.14 21.45
N ILE A 11 6.36 -15.31 20.89
CA ILE A 11 6.94 -16.41 21.67
C ILE A 11 8.33 -15.99 22.09
N SER A 12 8.54 -15.75 23.38
CA SER A 12 9.85 -15.31 23.87
C SER A 12 10.58 -16.43 24.64
N PRO A 13 11.90 -16.57 24.45
CA PRO A 13 12.72 -17.46 25.26
C PRO A 13 12.69 -17.09 26.75
N LEU A 14 12.39 -15.82 27.06
CA LEU A 14 12.30 -15.27 28.41
C LEU A 14 10.96 -15.54 29.12
N ASP A 15 9.99 -16.20 28.49
CA ASP A 15 8.68 -16.47 29.14
C ASP A 15 8.75 -17.49 30.29
N LYS A 16 9.86 -18.22 30.40
CA LYS A 16 10.06 -19.25 31.45
C LYS A 16 10.49 -18.68 32.80
N ILE A 17 11.01 -17.45 32.86
CA ILE A 17 11.45 -16.80 34.11
C ILE A 17 11.06 -15.32 34.02
N LYS A 18 10.29 -14.81 34.98
CA LYS A 18 9.77 -13.43 34.98
C LYS A 18 10.58 -12.53 35.92
N THR A 19 11.84 -12.27 35.61
CA THR A 19 12.57 -11.23 36.37
C THR A 19 12.10 -9.83 35.97
N PRO A 20 12.10 -8.85 36.88
CA PRO A 20 11.75 -7.45 36.54
C PRO A 20 12.55 -6.88 35.37
N SER A 21 13.85 -7.22 35.26
CA SER A 21 14.70 -6.79 34.13
C SER A 21 14.26 -7.35 32.78
N GLN A 22 13.73 -8.57 32.72
CA GLN A 22 13.25 -9.17 31.48
C GLN A 22 11.89 -8.59 31.05
N ILE A 23 11.04 -8.20 32.00
CA ILE A 23 9.79 -7.49 31.72
C ILE A 23 10.09 -6.12 31.10
N ILE A 24 10.99 -5.35 31.72
CA ILE A 24 11.40 -4.03 31.24
C ILE A 24 12.00 -4.12 29.82
N LEU A 25 12.82 -5.15 29.55
CA LEU A 25 13.37 -5.38 28.20
C LEU A 25 12.25 -5.56 27.16
N LYS A 26 11.28 -6.43 27.43
CA LYS A 26 10.15 -6.69 26.52
C LYS A 26 9.31 -5.44 26.28
N GLU A 27 8.96 -4.72 27.35
CA GLU A 27 8.21 -3.46 27.25
C GLU A 27 8.96 -2.43 26.40
N THR A 28 10.28 -2.32 26.60
CA THR A 28 11.14 -1.41 25.82
C THR A 28 11.17 -1.80 24.34
N LEU A 29 11.41 -3.07 24.03
CA LEU A 29 11.46 -3.56 22.65
C LEU A 29 10.10 -3.44 21.95
N SER A 30 9.01 -3.73 22.67
CA SER A 30 7.64 -3.52 22.17
C SER A 30 7.39 -2.05 21.85
N GLY A 31 7.77 -1.14 22.76
CA GLY A 31 7.66 0.31 22.53
C GLY A 31 8.45 0.77 21.31
N TYR A 32 9.65 0.24 21.09
CA TYR A 32 10.42 0.52 19.87
C TYR A 32 9.71 0.02 18.60
N VAL A 33 9.14 -1.18 18.63
CA VAL A 33 8.37 -1.70 17.49
C VAL A 33 7.18 -0.79 17.18
N GLU A 34 6.41 -0.37 18.17
CA GLU A 34 5.25 0.52 17.98
C GLU A 34 5.64 1.86 17.34
N ILE A 35 6.68 2.52 17.87
CA ILE A 35 7.20 3.78 17.31
C ILE A 35 7.62 3.59 15.85
N LEU A 36 8.33 2.50 15.55
CA LEU A 36 8.82 2.23 14.20
C LEU A 36 7.70 1.88 13.21
N LEU A 37 6.62 1.24 13.69
CA LEU A 37 5.44 0.99 12.88
C LEU A 37 4.67 2.27 12.58
N GLN A 38 4.55 3.19 13.53
CA GLN A 38 3.96 4.51 13.30
C GLN A 38 4.77 5.31 12.27
N ASP A 39 6.10 5.30 12.40
CA ASP A 39 7.00 5.92 11.43
C ASP A 39 6.87 5.30 10.03
N TYR A 40 6.76 3.97 9.96
CA TYR A 40 6.56 3.22 8.73
C TYR A 40 5.28 3.68 8.02
N GLU A 41 4.15 3.69 8.75
CA GLU A 41 2.85 4.13 8.20
C GLU A 41 2.91 5.59 7.74
N LYS A 42 3.46 6.48 8.56
CA LYS A 42 3.58 7.90 8.23
C LYS A 42 4.35 8.13 6.93
N ILE A 43 5.46 7.42 6.72
CA ILE A 43 6.24 7.53 5.49
C ILE A 43 5.44 7.02 4.29
N LEU A 44 4.71 5.92 4.44
CA LEU A 44 3.91 5.37 3.34
C LEU A 44 2.74 6.26 2.98
N THR A 45 2.00 6.79 3.95
CA THR A 45 0.91 7.75 3.72
C THR A 45 1.39 9.02 3.02
N GLN A 46 2.61 9.49 3.30
CA GLN A 46 3.19 10.64 2.61
C GLN A 46 3.61 10.35 1.17
N LYS A 47 3.94 9.11 0.84
CA LYS A 47 4.44 8.71 -0.48
C LYS A 47 3.34 8.17 -1.41
N ILE A 48 2.31 7.56 -0.86
CA ILE A 48 1.19 6.98 -1.59
C ILE A 48 0.04 7.98 -1.51
N VAL A 49 -0.03 8.86 -2.50
CA VAL A 49 -1.00 9.96 -2.53
C VAL A 49 -1.86 9.92 -3.79
N PRO A 50 -3.14 10.37 -3.73
CA PRO A 50 -4.05 10.34 -4.89
C PRO A 50 -3.53 11.10 -6.10
N SER A 51 -2.82 12.22 -5.89
CA SER A 51 -2.31 13.09 -6.96
C SER A 51 -1.10 12.54 -7.70
N ASN A 52 -0.46 11.49 -7.15
CA ASN A 52 0.71 10.87 -7.76
C ASN A 52 0.72 9.36 -7.49
N PRO A 53 -0.22 8.62 -8.09
CA PRO A 53 -0.28 7.18 -7.92
C PRO A 53 0.97 6.51 -8.50
N GLN A 54 1.46 5.47 -7.82
CA GLN A 54 2.72 4.81 -8.17
C GLN A 54 2.45 3.57 -9.03
N THR A 55 3.32 3.30 -9.99
CA THR A 55 3.35 1.97 -10.63
C THR A 55 3.70 0.89 -9.60
N MET A 56 3.37 -0.38 -9.85
CA MET A 56 3.73 -1.48 -8.95
C MET A 56 5.22 -1.54 -8.63
N HIS A 57 6.08 -1.29 -9.62
CA HIS A 57 7.53 -1.27 -9.42
C HIS A 57 8.00 -0.13 -8.51
N GLU A 58 7.42 1.06 -8.66
CA GLU A 58 7.73 2.21 -7.80
C GLU A 58 7.22 1.99 -6.38
N PHE A 59 6.00 1.45 -6.24
CA PHE A 59 5.43 1.06 -4.96
C PHE A 59 6.32 0.04 -4.23
N ASP A 60 6.77 -1.02 -4.89
CA ASP A 60 7.62 -2.04 -4.28
C ASP A 60 8.97 -1.46 -3.80
N LYS A 61 9.53 -0.50 -4.54
CA LYS A 61 10.72 0.25 -4.10
C LYS A 61 10.44 1.06 -2.83
N ILE A 62 9.30 1.74 -2.76
CA ILE A 62 8.88 2.52 -1.59
C ILE A 62 8.75 1.61 -0.36
N ILE A 63 8.06 0.48 -0.50
CA ILE A 63 7.90 -0.50 0.59
C ILE A 63 9.26 -1.02 1.05
N LYS A 64 10.08 -1.53 0.14
CA LYS A 64 11.40 -2.09 0.45
C LYS A 64 12.28 -1.08 1.17
N PHE A 65 12.35 0.15 0.68
CA PHE A 65 13.09 1.24 1.30
C PHE A 65 12.59 1.54 2.72
N THR A 66 11.27 1.60 2.91
CA THR A 66 10.67 1.96 4.20
C THR A 66 10.89 0.86 5.24
N ILE A 67 10.78 -0.42 4.85
CA ILE A 67 11.14 -1.56 5.70
C ILE A 67 12.63 -1.50 6.09
N GLN A 68 13.52 -1.26 5.12
CA GLN A 68 14.96 -1.14 5.40
C GLN A 68 15.27 -0.01 6.39
N LYS A 69 14.59 1.13 6.25
CA LYS A 69 14.73 2.26 7.17
C LYS A 69 14.25 1.93 8.58
N ALA A 70 13.11 1.25 8.73
CA ALA A 70 12.63 0.78 10.02
C ALA A 70 13.62 -0.21 10.67
N LEU A 71 14.18 -1.12 9.88
CA LEU A 71 15.18 -2.08 10.37
C LEU A 71 16.48 -1.44 10.80
N GLN A 72 16.94 -0.42 10.08
CA GLN A 72 18.15 0.30 10.45
C GLN A 72 17.93 1.02 11.78
N LYS A 73 16.82 1.77 11.91
CA LYS A 73 16.48 2.44 13.17
C LYS A 73 16.37 1.47 14.34
N TYR A 74 15.73 0.31 14.15
CA TYR A 74 15.65 -0.71 15.18
C TYR A 74 17.04 -1.16 15.66
N LYS A 75 17.95 -1.45 14.72
CA LYS A 75 19.33 -1.81 15.06
C LYS A 75 20.00 -0.71 15.88
N ASP A 76 19.88 0.54 15.44
CA ASP A 76 20.48 1.69 16.13
C ASP A 76 19.92 1.86 17.55
N MET A 77 18.62 1.66 17.76
CA MET A 77 17.96 1.71 19.07
C MET A 77 18.41 0.58 20.02
N THR A 78 18.83 -0.56 19.46
CA THR A 78 19.22 -1.76 20.23
C THR A 78 20.73 -1.94 20.40
N ILE A 79 21.56 -1.06 19.83
CA ILE A 79 23.01 -1.27 19.73
C ILE A 79 23.73 -1.34 21.08
N ASN A 80 23.21 -0.66 22.10
CA ASN A 80 23.83 -0.56 23.42
C ASN A 80 23.31 -1.61 24.42
N PHE A 81 22.47 -2.55 23.98
CA PHE A 81 21.99 -3.61 24.86
C PHE A 81 23.09 -4.63 25.17
N SER A 82 22.93 -5.31 26.30
CA SER A 82 23.82 -6.39 26.77
C SER A 82 24.07 -7.43 25.68
N SER A 83 25.32 -7.89 25.55
CA SER A 83 25.74 -8.94 24.62
C SER A 83 25.39 -10.37 25.07
N LYS A 84 24.76 -10.52 26.24
CA LYS A 84 24.23 -11.81 26.71
C LYS A 84 23.27 -12.41 25.68
N GLU A 85 23.39 -13.72 25.47
CA GLU A 85 22.68 -14.46 24.44
C GLU A 85 21.16 -14.31 24.52
N ASP A 86 20.61 -14.39 25.73
CA ASP A 86 19.18 -14.25 26.00
C ASP A 86 18.62 -12.87 25.60
N VAL A 87 19.37 -11.81 25.86
CA VAL A 87 19.01 -10.44 25.45
C VAL A 87 19.07 -10.28 23.93
N GLN A 88 20.10 -10.83 23.28
CA GLN A 88 20.27 -10.74 21.82
C GLN A 88 19.22 -11.56 21.07
N GLU A 89 18.82 -12.72 21.61
CA GLU A 89 17.74 -13.52 21.07
C GLU A 89 16.40 -12.78 21.14
N GLU A 90 16.12 -12.12 22.27
CA GLU A 90 14.91 -11.30 22.44
C GLU A 90 14.87 -10.14 21.43
N ILE A 91 15.98 -9.41 21.27
CA ILE A 91 16.12 -8.34 20.29
C ILE A 91 15.85 -8.85 18.87
N LYS A 92 16.35 -10.04 18.53
CA LYS A 92 16.11 -10.68 17.23
C LYS A 92 14.63 -11.03 17.04
N ASN A 93 13.94 -11.53 18.05
CA ASN A 93 12.53 -11.88 17.97
C ASN A 93 11.66 -10.64 17.70
N TYR A 94 11.88 -9.54 18.42
CA TYR A 94 11.17 -8.28 18.18
C TYR A 94 11.52 -7.65 16.82
N ARG A 95 12.76 -7.82 16.33
CA ARG A 95 13.11 -7.42 14.97
C ARG A 95 12.31 -8.21 13.92
N LEU A 96 12.18 -9.52 14.09
CA LEU A 96 11.38 -10.35 13.19
C LEU A 96 9.89 -9.99 13.26
N TYR A 97 9.40 -9.72 14.46
CA TYR A 97 8.04 -9.24 14.69
C TYR A 97 7.76 -7.93 13.96
N LEU A 98 8.67 -6.93 14.05
CA LEU A 98 8.58 -5.68 13.28
C LEU A 98 8.46 -5.94 11.77
N ILE A 99 9.31 -6.81 11.21
CA ILE A 99 9.26 -7.17 9.77
C ILE A 99 7.90 -7.76 9.42
N SER A 100 7.40 -8.70 10.24
CA SER A 100 6.10 -9.33 10.03
C SER A 100 4.99 -8.29 10.01
N LYS A 101 4.96 -7.38 10.99
CA LYS A 101 3.96 -6.30 11.06
C LYS A 101 4.03 -5.33 9.88
N CYS A 102 5.22 -4.95 9.41
CA CYS A 102 5.36 -4.14 8.21
C CYS A 102 4.79 -4.84 6.97
N LYS A 103 5.08 -6.14 6.80
CA LYS A 103 4.57 -6.95 5.68
C LYS A 103 3.06 -7.12 5.73
N LEU A 104 2.49 -7.35 6.91
CA LEU A 104 1.03 -7.44 7.07
C LEU A 104 0.34 -6.14 6.64
N LYS A 105 0.94 -4.98 6.96
CA LYS A 105 0.42 -3.67 6.56
C LYS A 105 0.63 -3.34 5.09
N GLU A 106 1.56 -4.00 4.41
CA GLU A 106 1.83 -3.78 2.98
C GLU A 106 0.58 -3.97 2.12
N GLY A 107 -0.23 -5.00 2.41
CA GLY A 107 -1.46 -5.29 1.65
C GLY A 107 -2.44 -4.11 1.65
N TYR A 108 -2.59 -3.44 2.80
CA TYR A 108 -3.41 -2.24 2.91
C TYR A 108 -2.88 -1.07 2.08
N PHE A 109 -1.58 -0.79 2.15
CA PHE A 109 -0.98 0.29 1.36
C PHE A 109 -0.96 -0.01 -0.15
N ARG A 110 -0.82 -1.29 -0.53
CA ARG A 110 -0.93 -1.74 -1.92
C ARG A 110 -2.34 -1.50 -2.45
N PHE A 111 -3.35 -1.84 -1.65
CA PHE A 111 -4.74 -1.51 -1.96
C PHE A 111 -4.94 -0.01 -2.17
N ILE A 112 -4.47 0.84 -1.25
CA ILE A 112 -4.58 2.31 -1.38
C ILE A 112 -3.94 2.77 -2.70
N ASN A 113 -2.73 2.31 -3.01
CA ASN A 113 -2.04 2.70 -4.24
C ASN A 113 -2.82 2.27 -5.51
N ASN A 114 -3.39 1.07 -5.49
CA ASN A 114 -4.22 0.57 -6.60
C ASN A 114 -5.49 1.39 -6.76
N TYR A 115 -6.16 1.70 -5.65
CA TYR A 115 -7.35 2.54 -5.65
C TYR A 115 -7.05 3.94 -6.20
N HIS A 116 -5.97 4.59 -5.75
CA HIS A 116 -5.54 5.88 -6.29
C HIS A 116 -5.18 5.81 -7.77
N SER A 117 -4.47 4.76 -8.20
CA SER A 117 -4.14 4.54 -9.60
C SER A 117 -5.38 4.42 -10.47
N PHE A 118 -6.36 3.64 -10.01
CA PHE A 118 -7.62 3.42 -10.70
C PHE A 118 -8.43 4.72 -10.83
N GLU A 119 -8.67 5.44 -9.72
CA GLU A 119 -9.45 6.68 -9.74
C GLU A 119 -8.77 7.75 -10.61
N PHE A 120 -7.44 7.87 -10.54
CA PHE A 120 -6.69 8.79 -11.39
C PHE A 120 -6.89 8.49 -12.88
N VAL A 121 -6.74 7.23 -13.29
CA VAL A 121 -6.92 6.80 -14.67
C VAL A 121 -8.38 6.96 -15.10
N TYR A 122 -9.34 6.67 -14.24
CA TYR A 122 -10.76 6.87 -14.53
C TYR A 122 -11.09 8.32 -14.83
N GLU A 123 -10.70 9.25 -13.94
CA GLU A 123 -10.97 10.68 -14.13
C GLU A 123 -10.24 11.22 -15.36
N LEU A 124 -9.00 10.78 -15.62
CA LEU A 124 -8.28 11.14 -16.84
C LEU A 124 -9.03 10.68 -18.10
N LYS A 125 -9.45 9.42 -18.18
CA LYS A 125 -10.22 8.90 -19.34
C LYS A 125 -11.53 9.66 -19.53
N LYS A 126 -12.26 9.92 -18.45
CA LYS A 126 -13.53 10.63 -18.47
C LYS A 126 -13.35 12.05 -19.02
N ASN A 127 -12.32 12.77 -18.56
CA ASN A 127 -12.01 14.11 -19.04
C ASN A 127 -11.62 14.11 -20.52
N LEU A 128 -10.73 13.21 -20.93
CA LEU A 128 -10.30 13.11 -22.33
C LEU A 128 -11.43 12.73 -23.29
N ILE A 129 -12.33 11.83 -22.89
CA ILE A 129 -13.52 11.49 -23.68
C ILE A 129 -14.50 12.67 -23.74
N GLN A 130 -14.66 13.43 -22.65
CA GLN A 130 -15.49 14.64 -22.66
C GLN A 130 -14.91 15.69 -23.62
N GLU A 131 -13.61 15.95 -23.56
CA GLU A 131 -12.95 16.90 -24.45
C GLU A 131 -13.00 16.46 -25.93
N LEU A 132 -12.89 15.15 -26.19
CA LEU A 132 -13.09 14.57 -27.52
C LEU A 132 -14.55 14.75 -28.00
N ASN A 133 -15.53 14.53 -27.12
CA ASN A 133 -16.95 14.69 -27.45
C ASN A 133 -17.34 16.17 -27.66
N ASP A 134 -16.66 17.08 -26.98
CA ASP A 134 -16.79 18.53 -27.14
C ASP A 134 -16.00 19.06 -28.36
N GLU A 135 -15.40 18.18 -29.18
CA GLU A 135 -14.56 18.51 -30.35
C GLU A 135 -13.33 19.38 -30.01
N LYS A 136 -12.88 19.40 -28.75
CA LYS A 136 -11.68 20.13 -28.29
C LYS A 136 -10.39 19.37 -28.58
N LEU A 137 -10.48 18.05 -28.76
CA LEU A 137 -9.37 17.17 -29.10
C LEU A 137 -9.76 16.28 -30.28
N THR A 138 -8.78 15.92 -31.10
CA THR A 138 -8.86 14.79 -32.02
C THR A 138 -8.64 13.47 -31.28
N VAL A 139 -9.00 12.34 -31.92
CA VAL A 139 -8.73 10.99 -31.37
C VAL A 139 -7.23 10.79 -31.12
N THR A 140 -6.37 11.26 -32.03
CA THR A 140 -4.92 11.14 -31.88
C THR A 140 -4.39 11.95 -30.70
N GLU A 141 -4.89 13.17 -30.50
CA GLU A 141 -4.52 14.00 -29.35
C GLU A 141 -5.02 13.39 -28.05
N CYS A 142 -6.26 12.90 -28.01
CA CYS A 142 -6.84 12.21 -26.85
C CYS A 142 -5.95 11.04 -26.39
N VAL A 143 -5.53 10.17 -27.30
CA VAL A 143 -4.63 9.04 -26.97
C VAL A 143 -3.22 9.51 -26.58
N SER A 144 -2.71 10.55 -27.24
CA SER A 144 -1.39 11.12 -26.93
C SER A 144 -1.34 11.73 -25.53
N GLU A 145 -2.35 12.53 -25.16
CA GLU A 145 -2.48 13.13 -23.84
C GLU A 145 -2.63 12.07 -22.76
N TYR A 146 -3.42 11.01 -23.00
CA TYR A 146 -3.47 9.88 -22.07
C TYR A 146 -2.08 9.30 -21.81
N LYS A 147 -1.31 9.00 -22.86
CA LYS A 147 0.04 8.40 -22.72
C LYS A 147 1.01 9.30 -21.96
N LYS A 148 0.85 10.63 -22.02
CA LYS A 148 1.68 11.60 -21.29
C LYS A 148 1.28 11.72 -19.82
N LEU A 149 -0.03 11.72 -19.55
CA LEU A 149 -0.58 12.09 -18.25
C LEU A 149 -0.88 10.90 -17.35
N ALA A 150 -1.16 9.73 -17.91
CA ALA A 150 -1.54 8.56 -17.16
C ALA A 150 -0.42 8.13 -16.20
N LYS A 151 -0.80 7.76 -14.97
CA LYS A 151 0.10 7.31 -13.90
C LYS A 151 -0.49 6.13 -13.15
N GLY A 152 0.35 5.46 -12.37
CA GLY A 152 -0.08 4.38 -11.49
C GLY A 152 -0.06 3.02 -12.18
N SER A 153 -0.87 2.10 -11.67
CA SER A 153 -0.83 0.68 -12.07
C SER A 153 -1.89 0.27 -13.11
N TYR A 154 -2.85 1.15 -13.43
CA TYR A 154 -3.95 0.88 -14.39
C TYR A 154 -3.70 1.49 -15.78
N LEU A 155 -2.43 1.75 -16.12
CA LEU A 155 -2.05 2.49 -17.33
C LEU A 155 -2.52 1.79 -18.60
N LEU A 156 -2.29 0.47 -18.69
CA LEU A 156 -2.54 -0.32 -19.90
C LEU A 156 -4.03 -0.60 -20.05
N GLU A 157 -4.69 -1.00 -18.96
CA GLU A 157 -6.13 -1.22 -18.92
C GLU A 157 -6.87 0.06 -19.28
N GLY A 158 -6.43 1.20 -18.75
CA GLY A 158 -7.03 2.47 -19.09
C GLY A 158 -6.79 2.91 -20.54
N LEU A 159 -5.62 2.60 -21.11
CA LEU A 159 -5.36 2.87 -22.52
C LEU A 159 -6.26 2.02 -23.43
N GLN A 160 -6.43 0.74 -23.08
CA GLN A 160 -7.33 -0.15 -23.81
C GLN A 160 -8.77 0.33 -23.73
N ASP A 161 -9.25 0.69 -22.54
CA ASP A 161 -10.59 1.26 -22.35
C ASP A 161 -10.80 2.53 -23.18
N LEU A 162 -9.76 3.37 -23.31
CA LEU A 162 -9.82 4.58 -24.12
C LEU A 162 -9.94 4.23 -25.61
N HIS A 163 -9.14 3.27 -26.10
CA HIS A 163 -9.23 2.77 -27.47
C HIS A 163 -10.62 2.18 -27.77
N ASP A 164 -11.14 1.33 -26.89
CA ASP A 164 -12.49 0.78 -27.02
C ASP A 164 -13.55 1.90 -27.08
N ALA A 165 -13.40 2.93 -26.22
CA ALA A 165 -14.37 4.02 -26.13
C ALA A 165 -14.40 4.92 -27.37
N VAL A 166 -13.25 5.21 -28.01
CA VAL A 166 -13.22 6.10 -29.17
C VAL A 166 -13.86 5.49 -30.42
N GLU A 167 -13.88 4.15 -30.51
CA GLU A 167 -14.56 3.41 -31.58
C GLU A 167 -16.08 3.43 -31.45
N LEU A 168 -16.61 3.77 -30.27
CA LEU A 168 -18.04 3.86 -30.03
C LEU A 168 -18.64 5.18 -30.56
N PRO A 169 -19.94 5.19 -30.89
CA PRO A 169 -20.70 6.42 -31.09
C PRO A 169 -20.58 7.39 -29.91
N LEU A 170 -20.59 8.69 -30.20
CA LEU A 170 -20.35 9.78 -29.24
C LEU A 170 -21.18 9.64 -27.96
N GLU A 171 -22.45 9.31 -28.10
CA GLU A 171 -23.43 9.17 -27.02
C GLU A 171 -23.19 7.96 -26.10
N LYS A 172 -22.35 7.01 -26.52
CA LYS A 172 -22.04 5.79 -25.76
C LYS A 172 -20.71 5.83 -25.04
N ARG A 173 -19.77 6.68 -25.46
CA ARG A 173 -18.37 6.67 -24.98
C ARG A 173 -18.25 6.84 -23.46
N LEU A 174 -18.88 7.88 -22.91
CA LEU A 174 -18.84 8.15 -21.47
C LEU A 174 -19.52 7.04 -20.67
N LYS A 175 -20.68 6.57 -21.13
CA LYS A 175 -21.41 5.48 -20.47
C LYS A 175 -20.58 4.20 -20.42
N PHE A 176 -19.83 3.89 -21.48
CA PHE A 176 -18.91 2.76 -21.51
C PHE A 176 -17.82 2.87 -20.43
N ILE A 177 -17.13 4.02 -20.37
CA ILE A 177 -16.08 4.27 -19.37
C ILE A 177 -16.65 4.18 -17.94
N THR A 178 -17.80 4.81 -17.68
CA THR A 178 -18.44 4.77 -16.35
C THR A 178 -18.87 3.37 -15.95
N ASN A 179 -19.43 2.58 -16.86
CA ASN A 179 -19.86 1.22 -16.57
C ASN A 179 -18.67 0.32 -16.22
N LYS A 180 -17.59 0.34 -17.01
CA LYS A 180 -16.35 -0.41 -16.69
C LYS A 180 -15.77 0.01 -15.33
N ALA A 181 -15.75 1.32 -15.07
CA ALA A 181 -15.26 1.84 -13.80
C ALA A 181 -16.07 1.36 -12.59
N ASN A 182 -17.40 1.28 -12.70
CA ASN A 182 -18.25 0.81 -11.61
C ASN A 182 -17.98 -0.67 -11.26
N THR A 183 -17.72 -1.52 -12.25
CA THR A 183 -17.33 -2.91 -12.02
C THR A 183 -16.01 -3.00 -11.24
N ILE A 184 -14.98 -2.27 -11.68
CA ILE A 184 -13.67 -2.29 -11.02
C ILE A 184 -13.76 -1.70 -9.60
N ARG A 185 -14.56 -0.65 -9.38
CA ARG A 185 -14.80 -0.10 -8.03
C ARG A 185 -15.38 -1.14 -7.09
N GLN A 186 -16.32 -1.96 -7.56
CA GLN A 186 -16.90 -3.02 -6.75
C GLN A 186 -15.84 -4.05 -6.35
N GLU A 187 -15.01 -4.49 -7.30
CA GLU A 187 -13.91 -5.43 -7.03
C GLU A 187 -12.90 -4.85 -6.02
N LEU A 188 -12.57 -3.56 -6.13
CA LEU A 188 -11.69 -2.88 -5.18
C LEU A 188 -12.33 -2.77 -3.79
N GLU A 189 -13.63 -2.48 -3.70
CA GLU A 189 -14.34 -2.44 -2.43
C GLU A 189 -14.42 -3.82 -1.76
N ASP A 190 -14.61 -4.88 -2.54
CA ASP A 190 -14.59 -6.25 -2.04
C ASP A 190 -13.20 -6.61 -1.49
N ASN A 191 -12.13 -6.23 -2.19
CA ASN A 191 -10.74 -6.38 -1.72
C ASN A 191 -10.49 -5.60 -0.43
N ARG A 192 -10.99 -4.36 -0.33
CA ARG A 192 -10.91 -3.54 0.89
C ARG A 192 -11.57 -4.25 2.07
N ASN A 193 -12.77 -4.78 1.86
CA ASN A 193 -13.53 -5.50 2.88
C ASN A 193 -12.83 -6.77 3.36
N GLN A 194 -12.09 -7.45 2.48
CA GLN A 194 -11.26 -8.59 2.88
C GLN A 194 -10.07 -8.15 3.75
N LEU A 195 -9.40 -7.06 3.38
CA LEU A 195 -8.27 -6.53 4.16
C LEU A 195 -8.67 -6.03 5.56
N LEU A 196 -9.89 -5.49 5.71
CA LEU A 196 -10.42 -5.07 7.02
C LEU A 196 -10.79 -6.23 7.95
N ARG A 197 -10.86 -7.47 7.44
CA ARG A 197 -11.15 -8.67 8.25
C ARG A 197 -9.89 -9.30 8.87
N ILE A 198 -8.70 -8.86 8.45
CA ILE A 198 -7.38 -9.31 8.91
C ILE A 198 -6.88 -8.38 10.01
#